data_AF-A0A835C2Y9-F1
#
_entry.id   AF-A0A835C2Y9-F1
#
_cell.length_a   1.000
_cell.length_b   1.000
_cell.length_c   1.000
_cell.angle_alpha   90.00
_cell.angle_beta   90.00
_cell.angle_gamma   90.00
#
_symmetry.space_group_name_H-M   'P 1'
#
loop_
_entity.id
_entity.type
_entity.pdbx_description
1 polymer ?
#
loop_
_entity_poly.entity_id
_entity_poly.type
_entity_poly.pdbx_seq_one_letter_code
_entity_poly.pdbx_strand_id
1 'polypeptide(L)' 'MPFYISIIILMSWAIWMVRNDLILRGIQPSIQGCKDHFKREFALASLRAKRDYPDLMSTCIDMM' A
#
# COMPACT_ATOMS: atom_id res chain seq x y z
N MET A 1 4.47 -9.14 -15.08
CA MET A 1 5.54 -8.23 -14.61
C MET A 1 5.10 -6.88 -14.02
N PRO A 2 3.92 -6.26 -14.33
CA PRO A 2 3.61 -4.94 -13.75
C PRO A 2 3.27 -4.96 -12.24
N PHE A 3 2.82 -6.09 -11.71
CA PHE A 3 2.32 -6.20 -10.32
C PHE A 3 3.38 -5.94 -9.23
N TYR A 4 4.59 -6.51 -9.37
CA TYR A 4 5.66 -6.31 -8.39
C TYR A 4 6.14 -4.85 -8.32
N ILE A 5 6.20 -4.18 -9.48
CA ILE A 5 6.57 -2.76 -9.54
C ILE A 5 5.51 -1.92 -8.83
N SER A 6 4.23 -2.23 -9.01
CA SER A 6 3.15 -1.57 -8.27
C SER A 6 3.28 -1.75 -6.75
N ILE A 7 3.64 -2.95 -6.28
CA ILE A 7 3.88 -3.21 -4.86
C ILE A 7 5.05 -2.37 -4.32
N ILE A 8 6.17 -2.30 -5.05
CA ILE A 8 7.35 -1.53 -4.64
C ILE A 8 7.04 -0.03 -4.57
N ILE A 9 6.26 0.48 -5.53
CA ILE A 9 5.80 1.87 -5.55
C ILE A 9 4.88 2.15 -4.36
N LEU A 10 3.92 1.27 -4.07
CA LEU A 10 3.02 1.40 -2.91
C LEU A 10 3.78 1.36 -1.58
N MET A 11 4.81 0.49 -1.46
CA MET A 11 5.65 0.41 -0.27
C MET A 11 6.46 1.70 -0.08
N SER A 12 7.04 2.23 -1.17
CA SER A 12 7.76 3.51 -1.17
C SER A 12 6.85 4.68 -0.77
N TRP A 13 5.60 4.67 -1.24
CA TRP A 13 4.60 5.66 -0.88
C TRP A 13 4.21 5.59 0.60
N ALA A 14 4.00 4.39 1.14
CA ALA A 14 3.69 4.20 2.57
C ALA A 14 4.81 4.72 3.49
N ILE A 15 6.08 4.46 3.12
CA ILE A 15 7.24 5.00 3.85
C ILE A 15 7.26 6.53 3.80
N TRP A 16 6.96 7.11 2.63
CA TRP A 16 6.89 8.56 2.48
C TRP A 16 5.77 9.18 3.32
N MET A 17 4.59 8.58 3.35
CA MET A 17 3.46 9.02 4.17
C MET A 17 3.80 9.05 5.67
N VAL A 18 4.46 8.00 6.17
CA VAL A 18 4.89 7.94 7.57
C VAL A 18 5.91 9.04 7.92
N ARG A 19 6.80 9.38 6.98
CA ARG A 19 7.73 10.51 7.15
C ARG A 19 7.02 11.86 7.11
N ASN A 20 5.98 12.00 6.29
CA ASN A 20 5.16 13.21 6.27
C ASN A 20 4.32 13.36 7.54
N ASP A 21 3.81 12.28 8.12
CA ASP A 21 3.12 12.31 9.40
C ASP A 21 4.04 12.80 10.53
N LEU A 22 5.33 12.48 10.48
CA LEU A 22 6.32 13.05 11.40
C LEU A 22 6.47 14.57 11.22
N ILE A 23 6.59 15.04 9.98
CA ILE A 23 6.84 16.46 9.69
C ILE A 23 5.60 17.33 9.93
N LEU A 24 4.41 16.86 9.53
CA LEU A 24 3.18 17.63 9.55
C LEU A 24 2.38 17.47 10.84
N ARG A 25 2.46 16.30 11.49
CA ARG A 25 1.64 15.96 12.67
C ARG A 25 2.47 15.66 13.91
N GLY A 26 3.80 15.63 13.80
CA GLY A 26 4.69 15.27 14.90
C GLY A 26 4.56 13.81 15.35
N ILE A 27 3.91 12.95 14.55
CA ILE A 27 3.67 11.55 14.91
C ILE A 27 4.96 10.77 14.64
N GLN A 28 5.47 10.07 15.65
CA GLN A 28 6.68 9.27 15.47
C GLN A 28 6.46 8.17 14.42
N PRO A 29 7.39 8.01 13.47
CA PRO A 29 7.28 7.01 12.45
C PRO A 29 7.35 5.62 13.10
N SER A 30 6.35 4.79 12.85
CA SER A 30 6.31 3.41 13.34
C SER A 30 6.14 2.43 12.19
N ILE A 31 6.70 1.23 12.36
CA ILE A 31 6.53 0.13 11.40
C ILE A 31 5.04 -0.21 11.26
N GLN A 32 4.28 -0.12 12.35
CA GLN A 32 2.85 -0.35 12.34
C GLN A 32 2.12 0.70 11.49
N GLY A 33 2.41 1.99 11.69
CA GLY A 33 1.84 3.05 10.86
C GLY A 33 2.17 2.90 9.38
N CYS A 34 3.38 2.43 9.04
CA CYS A 34 3.75 2.14 7.66
C CYS A 34 2.95 0.98 7.07
N LYS A 35 2.75 -0.09 7.84
CA LYS A 35 1.93 -1.25 7.42
C LYS A 35 0.47 -0.85 7.23
N ASP A 36 -0.07 0.00 8.10
CA ASP A 36 -1.46 0.46 8.02
C ASP A 36 -1.68 1.36 6.80
N HIS A 37 -0.76 2.30 6.54
CA HIS A 37 -0.76 3.09 5.30
C HIS A 37 -0.63 2.22 4.06
N PHE A 38 0.28 1.24 4.07
CA PHE A 38 0.45 0.30 2.96
C PHE A 38 -0.81 -0.52 2.70
N LYS A 39 -1.44 -1.09 3.73
CA LYS A 39 -2.69 -1.87 3.60
C LYS A 39 -3.82 -1.04 3.01
N ARG A 40 -3.96 0.21 3.46
CA ARG A 40 -5.01 1.12 2.97
C ARG A 40 -4.82 1.44 1.48
N GLU A 41 -3.60 1.79 1.09
CA GLU A 41 -3.27 2.11 -0.30
C GLU A 41 -3.30 0.86 -1.19
N PHE A 42 -2.88 -0.30 -0.68
CA PHE A 42 -2.99 -1.58 -1.36
C PHE A 42 -4.45 -1.97 -1.61
N ALA A 43 -5.33 -1.84 -0.61
CA ALA A 43 -6.76 -2.10 -0.78
C ALA A 43 -7.41 -1.17 -1.83
N LEU A 44 -7.01 0.10 -1.85
CA LEU A 44 -7.47 1.06 -2.87
C LEU A 44 -6.92 0.72 -4.26
N ALA A 45 -5.64 0.34 -4.37
CA ALA A 45 -5.03 -0.08 -5.61
C ALA A 45 -5.67 -1.37 -6.15
N SER A 46 -5.97 -2.33 -5.26
CA SER A 46 -6.73 -3.53 -5.58
C SER A 46 -8.14 -3.19 -6.06
N LEU A 47 -8.85 -2.31 -5.37
CA LEU A 47 -10.18 -1.92 -5.83
C LEU A 47 -10.15 -1.28 -7.24
N ARG A 48 -9.11 -0.48 -7.55
CA ARG A 48 -8.94 0.15 -8.86
C ARG A 48 -8.58 -0.84 -9.97
N ALA A 49 -7.62 -1.73 -9.74
CA ALA A 49 -7.19 -2.67 -10.78
C ALA A 49 -8.11 -3.92 -10.90
N LYS A 50 -9.12 -4.08 -10.02
CA LYS A 50 -10.24 -5.01 -10.23
C LYS A 50 -11.02 -4.75 -11.51
N ARG A 51 -10.85 -3.56 -12.10
CA ARG A 51 -11.41 -3.18 -13.40
C ARG A 51 -10.64 -3.78 -14.59
N ASP A 52 -9.38 -4.16 -14.40
CA ASP A 52 -8.48 -4.63 -15.46
C ASP A 52 -7.99 -6.09 -15.27
N TYR A 53 -7.86 -6.60 -14.02
CA TYR A 53 -7.34 -7.95 -13.72
C TYR A 53 -8.00 -8.61 -12.49
N PRO A 54 -9.22 -9.17 -12.62
CA PRO A 54 -10.00 -9.69 -11.49
C PRO A 54 -9.43 -10.96 -10.84
N ASP A 55 -8.83 -11.88 -11.60
CA ASP A 55 -8.37 -13.19 -11.08
C ASP A 55 -7.08 -13.16 -10.25
N LEU A 56 -6.17 -12.22 -10.53
CA LEU A 56 -4.91 -12.13 -9.78
C LEU A 56 -5.12 -11.49 -8.40
N MET A 57 -6.13 -10.63 -8.27
CA MET A 57 -6.40 -9.91 -7.03
C MET A 57 -7.13 -10.73 -5.98
N SER A 58 -8.04 -11.60 -6.38
CA SER A 58 -8.70 -12.55 -5.47
C SER A 58 -7.65 -13.41 -4.76
N THR A 59 -6.69 -13.92 -5.52
CA THR A 59 -5.59 -14.76 -5.00
C THR A 59 -4.66 -14.00 -4.04
N CYS A 60 -4.36 -12.72 -4.30
CA CYS A 60 -3.49 -11.93 -3.42
C CYS A 60 -4.17 -11.45 -2.13
N ILE A 61 -5.49 -11.24 -2.14
CA ILE A 61 -6.26 -10.90 -0.92
C ILE A 61 -6.34 -12.14 0.00
N ASP A 62 -6.45 -13.33 -0.58
CA ASP A 62 -6.51 -14.58 0.20
C ASP A 62 -5.16 -14.95 0.86
N MET A 63 -4.05 -14.45 0.31
CA MET A 63 -2.69 -14.78 0.75
C MET A 63 -2.08 -13.77 1.76
N MET A 64 -2.74 -12.63 2.02
CA MET A 64 -2.21 -11.53 2.84
C MET A 64 -2.91 -11.39 4.19
#